data_AF-A0A9X4BVE3-F1
#
_entry.id   AF-A0A9X4BVE3-F1
#
_cell.length_a   1.000
_cell.length_b   1.000
_cell.length_c   1.000
_cell.angle_alpha   90.00
_cell.angle_beta   90.00
_cell.angle_gamma   90.00
#
_symmetry.space_group_name_H-M   'P 1'
#
loop_
_entity.id
_entity.type
_entity.pdbx_description
1 polymer ?
#
loop_
_entity_poly.entity_id
_entity_poly.type
_entity_poly.pdbx_seq_one_letter_code
_entity_poly.pdbx_strand_id
1 'polypeptide(L)'
;MLSNWIKPVVLAMAAVALVGCATDKEQLLTHGGQSMQEIWQQEAGDGGSGQVAGRQLLDARQTLRRPLQEADLAEAPSEQSRYTRTASNEIYRQFHRLPNPDLVMYVFPHLTGTDPVPVPGYTTVFPLYQRIQYAMPGERVGDY
;
A
#
# COMPACT_ATOMS: atom_id res chain seq x y z
N MET A 1 -30.53 -49.52 -30.46
CA MET A 1 -30.80 -49.51 -29.00
C MET A 1 -29.70 -48.82 -28.17
N LEU A 2 -28.66 -48.20 -28.77
CA LEU A 2 -27.53 -47.60 -28.04
C LEU A 2 -27.72 -46.13 -27.62
N SER A 3 -28.74 -45.42 -28.15
CA SER A 3 -28.92 -43.98 -27.91
C SER A 3 -29.63 -43.63 -26.59
N ASN A 4 -30.42 -44.55 -26.02
CA ASN A 4 -31.20 -44.27 -24.81
C ASN A 4 -30.37 -44.24 -23.52
N TRP A 5 -29.15 -44.81 -23.51
CA TRP A 5 -28.25 -44.78 -22.35
C TRP A 5 -27.34 -43.54 -22.36
N ILE A 6 -27.14 -42.88 -23.50
CA ILE A 6 -26.26 -41.69 -23.58
C ILE A 6 -26.86 -40.50 -22.83
N LYS A 7 -28.19 -40.33 -22.89
CA LYS A 7 -28.91 -39.23 -22.21
C LYS A 7 -28.72 -39.23 -20.68
N PRO A 8 -28.94 -40.35 -19.94
CA PRO A 8 -28.70 -40.36 -18.50
C PRO A 8 -27.22 -40.24 -18.14
N VAL A 9 -26.31 -40.73 -18.97
CA VAL A 9 -24.85 -40.60 -18.73
C VAL A 9 -24.38 -39.15 -18.86
N VAL A 10 -24.85 -38.42 -19.88
CA VAL A 10 -24.54 -37.00 -20.06
C VAL A 10 -25.13 -36.17 -18.93
N LEU A 11 -26.35 -36.49 -18.47
CA LEU A 11 -26.98 -35.82 -17.33
C LEU A 11 -26.19 -36.05 -16.03
N ALA A 12 -25.73 -37.28 -15.79
CA ALA A 12 -24.91 -37.60 -14.62
C ALA A 12 -23.54 -36.90 -14.65
N MET A 13 -22.89 -36.82 -15.82
CA MET A 13 -21.61 -36.13 -15.98
C MET A 13 -21.74 -34.61 -15.79
N ALA A 14 -22.83 -34.02 -16.29
CA ALA A 14 -23.13 -32.60 -16.06
C ALA A 14 -23.42 -32.30 -14.58
N ALA A 15 -24.09 -33.22 -13.87
CA ALA A 15 -24.34 -33.08 -12.43
C ALA A 15 -23.05 -33.15 -11.60
N VAL A 16 -22.11 -34.03 -11.95
CA VAL A 16 -20.80 -34.14 -11.28
C VAL A 16 -19.94 -32.90 -11.55
N ALA A 17 -19.99 -32.33 -12.76
CA ALA A 17 -19.25 -31.12 -13.09
C ALA A 17 -19.74 -29.86 -12.32
N LEU A 18 -20.96 -29.89 -11.78
CA LEU A 18 -21.51 -28.83 -10.94
C LEU A 18 -21.14 -28.97 -9.46
N VAL A 19 -20.53 -30.11 -9.06
CA VAL A 19 -20.01 -30.28 -7.70
C VAL A 19 -18.66 -29.59 -7.61
N GLY A 20 -18.66 -28.33 -7.15
CA GLY A 20 -17.43 -27.63 -6.80
C GLY A 20 -16.79 -28.20 -5.52
N CYS A 21 -15.46 -28.13 -5.43
CA CYS A 21 -14.76 -28.37 -4.16
C CYS A 21 -15.05 -27.20 -3.21
N ALA A 22 -16.09 -27.33 -2.38
CA ALA A 22 -16.32 -26.40 -1.28
C ALA A 22 -15.34 -26.74 -0.16
N THR A 23 -14.42 -25.82 0.13
CA THR A 23 -13.53 -25.89 1.29
C THR A 23 -14.29 -25.53 2.56
N ASP A 24 -13.98 -26.19 3.68
CA ASP A 24 -14.64 -25.97 4.97
C ASP A 24 -14.00 -24.78 5.70
N LYS A 25 -14.83 -23.87 6.21
CA LYS A 25 -14.39 -22.70 6.99
C LYS A 25 -13.60 -23.12 8.22
N GLU A 26 -14.00 -24.22 8.85
CA GLU A 26 -13.39 -24.75 10.06
C GLU A 26 -11.97 -25.27 9.80
N GLN A 27 -11.67 -25.64 8.55
CA GLN A 27 -10.35 -26.11 8.13
C GLN A 27 -9.44 -24.97 7.64
N LEU A 28 -10.01 -23.88 7.13
CA LEU A 28 -9.28 -22.73 6.62
C LEU A 28 -8.91 -21.69 7.68
N LEU A 29 -9.77 -21.49 8.68
CA LEU A 29 -9.54 -20.50 9.71
C LEU A 29 -9.04 -21.19 10.97
N THR A 30 -7.96 -20.67 11.58
CA THR A 30 -7.46 -21.16 12.85
C THR A 30 -8.47 -20.80 13.95
N HIS A 31 -9.08 -21.81 14.58
CA HIS A 31 -10.04 -21.61 15.67
C HIS A 31 -9.41 -22.05 17.01
N GLY A 32 -9.34 -21.13 17.97
CA GLY A 32 -9.13 -21.41 19.39
C GLY A 32 -7.68 -21.67 19.85
N GLY A 33 -7.30 -21.03 20.97
CA GLY A 33 -6.14 -21.39 21.79
C GLY A 33 -4.82 -20.71 21.47
N GLN A 34 -4.60 -20.28 20.22
CA GLN A 34 -3.35 -19.60 19.84
C GLN A 34 -3.49 -18.08 19.93
N SER A 35 -2.46 -17.42 20.45
CA SER A 35 -2.39 -15.95 20.39
C SER A 35 -2.09 -15.49 18.96
N MET A 36 -2.51 -14.29 18.58
CA MET A 36 -2.15 -13.71 17.27
C MET A 36 -0.63 -13.65 17.06
N GLN A 37 0.14 -13.51 18.14
CA GLN A 37 1.59 -13.54 18.10
C GLN A 37 2.14 -14.92 17.73
N GLU A 38 1.52 -15.99 18.22
CA GLU A 38 1.91 -17.38 17.94
C GLU A 38 1.57 -17.76 16.50
N ILE A 39 0.37 -17.41 16.03
CA ILE A 39 -0.03 -17.54 14.62
C ILE A 39 0.96 -16.78 13.74
N TRP A 40 1.32 -15.55 14.14
CA TRP A 40 2.25 -14.76 13.35
C TRP A 40 3.65 -15.37 13.37
N GLN A 41 4.18 -15.85 14.49
CA GLN A 41 5.51 -16.50 14.50
C GLN A 41 5.54 -17.79 13.67
N GLN A 42 4.45 -18.57 13.69
CA GLN A 42 4.33 -19.81 12.94
C GLN A 42 4.25 -19.58 11.42
N GLU A 43 3.45 -18.58 10.98
CA GLU A 43 3.26 -18.28 9.56
C GLU A 43 4.26 -17.23 9.01
N ALA A 44 4.89 -16.41 9.87
CA ALA A 44 5.96 -15.46 9.51
C ALA A 44 7.29 -16.13 9.25
N GLY A 45 7.50 -17.32 9.80
CA GLY A 45 8.81 -17.96 9.83
C GLY A 45 9.84 -17.28 10.76
N ASP A 46 9.40 -16.49 11.75
CA ASP A 46 10.30 -15.76 12.67
C ASP A 46 10.50 -16.47 14.03
N GLY A 47 9.87 -17.64 14.23
CA GLY A 47 10.07 -18.48 15.41
C GLY A 47 11.19 -19.51 15.24
N GLY A 48 12.44 -19.17 15.56
CA GLY A 48 13.45 -20.15 16.03
C GLY A 48 14.18 -21.04 15.00
N SER A 49 14.00 -20.85 13.70
CA SER A 49 14.82 -21.50 12.66
C SER A 49 15.01 -20.60 11.43
N GLY A 50 15.54 -19.39 11.68
CA GLY A 50 15.53 -18.21 10.81
C GLY A 50 16.28 -18.27 9.45
N GLN A 51 16.53 -19.46 8.90
CA GLN A 51 16.97 -19.60 7.49
C GLN A 51 16.14 -20.59 6.69
N VAL A 52 15.61 -21.65 7.31
CA VAL A 52 14.87 -22.70 6.60
C VAL A 52 13.42 -22.27 6.37
N ALA A 53 12.75 -21.71 7.39
CA ALA A 53 11.37 -21.23 7.28
C ALA A 53 11.25 -20.03 6.33
N GLY A 54 12.19 -19.08 6.42
CA GLY A 54 12.26 -17.96 5.47
C GLY A 54 12.50 -18.43 4.02
N ARG A 55 13.31 -19.48 3.83
CA ARG A 55 13.55 -20.06 2.50
C ARG A 55 12.33 -20.81 1.97
N GLN A 56 11.61 -21.54 2.81
CA GLN A 56 10.34 -22.19 2.43
C GLN A 56 9.26 -21.18 2.05
N LEU A 57 9.15 -20.07 2.79
CA LEU A 57 8.23 -18.98 2.45
C LEU A 57 8.63 -18.26 1.15
N LEU A 58 9.93 -18.05 0.92
CA LEU A 58 10.42 -17.50 -0.35
C LEU A 58 10.15 -18.46 -1.51
N ASP A 59 10.33 -19.77 -1.31
CA ASP A 59 10.07 -20.81 -2.31
C ASP A 59 8.57 -20.87 -2.64
N ALA A 60 7.70 -20.88 -1.62
CA ALA A 60 6.24 -20.81 -1.79
C ALA A 60 5.77 -19.51 -2.46
N ARG A 61 6.42 -18.38 -2.19
CA ARG A 61 6.14 -17.13 -2.92
C ARG A 61 6.64 -17.17 -4.37
N GLN A 62 7.74 -17.87 -4.63
CA GLN A 62 8.28 -18.04 -5.97
C GLN A 62 7.40 -18.98 -6.82
N THR A 63 6.80 -20.02 -6.24
CA THR A 63 5.87 -20.91 -6.98
C THR A 63 4.59 -20.19 -7.40
N LEU A 64 4.13 -19.21 -6.61
CA LEU A 64 2.98 -18.36 -6.96
C LEU A 64 3.32 -17.25 -7.97
N ARG A 65 4.61 -17.00 -8.24
CA ARG A 65 5.02 -15.96 -9.19
C ARG A 65 4.94 -16.52 -10.61
N ARG A 66 3.96 -16.04 -11.38
CA ARG A 66 3.94 -16.28 -12.83
C ARG A 66 5.26 -15.77 -13.44
N PRO A 67 6.01 -16.59 -14.20
CA PRO A 67 7.20 -16.10 -14.90
C PRO A 67 6.79 -15.07 -15.95
N LEU A 68 7.56 -14.00 -16.05
CA LEU A 68 7.39 -13.00 -17.12
C LEU A 68 7.68 -13.69 -18.45
N GLN A 69 6.72 -13.65 -19.38
CA GLN A 69 6.89 -14.15 -20.74
C GLN A 69 7.64 -13.10 -21.58
N GLU A 70 8.21 -13.53 -22.71
CA GLU A 70 8.86 -12.62 -23.67
C GLU A 70 7.97 -11.43 -24.05
N ALA A 71 6.65 -11.66 -24.16
CA ALA A 71 5.66 -10.61 -24.41
C ALA A 71 5.59 -9.58 -23.28
N ASP A 72 5.60 -10.04 -22.01
CA ASP A 72 5.58 -9.16 -20.84
C ASP A 72 6.86 -8.31 -20.77
N LEU A 73 8.01 -8.90 -21.13
CA LEU A 73 9.29 -8.21 -21.18
C LEU A 73 9.38 -7.20 -22.34
N ALA A 74 8.80 -7.53 -23.49
CA ALA A 74 8.74 -6.63 -24.64
C ALA A 74 7.78 -5.44 -24.41
N GLU A 75 6.71 -5.65 -23.63
CA GLU A 75 5.73 -4.61 -23.29
C GLU A 75 6.18 -3.73 -22.10
N ALA A 76 7.06 -4.25 -21.23
CA ALA A 76 7.55 -3.54 -20.04
C ALA A 76 8.11 -2.12 -20.31
N PRO A 77 8.93 -1.87 -21.35
CA PRO A 77 9.40 -0.52 -21.67
C PRO A 77 8.25 0.44 -22.03
N SER A 78 7.22 -0.07 -22.74
CA SER A 78 6.06 0.73 -23.11
C SER A 78 5.23 1.11 -21.89
N GLU A 79 5.03 0.16 -20.97
CA GLU A 79 4.33 0.40 -19.69
C GLU A 79 5.12 1.35 -18.78
N GLN A 80 6.43 1.15 -18.61
CA GLN A 80 7.29 2.02 -17.82
C GLN A 80 7.39 3.44 -18.41
N SER A 81 7.36 3.57 -19.75
CA SER A 81 7.38 4.87 -20.41
C SER A 81 6.12 5.69 -20.14
N ARG A 82 4.95 5.06 -19.92
CA ARG A 82 3.70 5.75 -19.53
C ARG A 82 3.80 6.42 -18.16
N TYR A 83 4.60 5.85 -17.26
CA TYR A 83 4.90 6.44 -15.95
C TYR A 83 6.08 7.42 -15.97
N THR A 84 6.86 7.45 -17.06
CA THR A 84 8.00 8.37 -17.22
C THR A 84 7.53 9.70 -17.80
N ARG A 85 8.04 10.80 -17.26
CA ARG A 85 7.69 12.17 -17.66
C ARG A 85 7.85 12.38 -19.18
N THR A 86 6.74 12.62 -19.89
CA THR A 86 6.73 13.05 -21.30
C THR A 86 6.63 14.58 -21.39
N ALA A 87 6.97 15.16 -22.54
CA ALA A 87 6.78 16.59 -22.80
C ALA A 87 5.31 17.04 -22.65
N SER A 88 4.35 16.12 -22.87
CA SER A 88 2.91 16.38 -22.65
C SER A 88 2.50 16.36 -21.17
N ASN A 89 3.14 15.52 -20.35
CA ASN A 89 2.83 15.38 -18.92
C ASN A 89 3.65 16.32 -18.03
N GLU A 90 4.65 17.01 -18.57
CA GLU A 90 5.47 17.99 -17.84
C GLU A 90 4.65 19.18 -17.28
N ILE A 91 3.51 19.47 -17.90
CA ILE A 91 2.61 20.55 -17.47
C ILE A 91 1.88 20.17 -16.17
N TYR A 92 1.69 18.88 -15.89
CA TYR A 92 0.98 18.38 -14.71
C TYR A 92 1.97 18.06 -13.59
N ARG A 93 1.95 18.87 -12.53
CA ARG A 93 2.74 18.64 -11.32
C ARG A 93 2.19 17.40 -10.60
N GLN A 94 2.93 16.29 -10.62
CA GLN A 94 2.53 15.05 -9.93
C GLN A 94 2.39 15.25 -8.41
N PHE A 95 3.21 16.12 -7.82
CA PHE A 95 3.14 16.47 -6.41
C PHE A 95 2.82 17.96 -6.27
N HIS A 96 1.67 18.24 -5.67
CA HIS A 96 1.25 19.61 -5.38
C HIS A 96 1.84 20.06 -4.05
N ARG A 97 2.04 21.38 -3.86
CA ARG A 97 2.52 21.91 -2.58
C ARG A 97 1.35 22.03 -1.61
N LEU A 98 1.53 21.58 -0.37
CA LEU A 98 0.55 21.76 0.67
C LEU A 98 0.52 23.25 1.11
N PRO A 99 -0.65 23.83 1.42
CA PRO A 99 -0.72 25.19 1.94
C PRO A 99 0.10 25.34 3.22
N ASN A 100 0.85 26.43 3.33
CA ASN A 100 1.66 26.79 4.48
C ASN A 100 1.21 28.18 4.95
N PRO A 101 0.27 28.27 5.91
CA PRO A 101 -0.27 29.56 6.34
C PRO A 101 0.77 30.34 7.14
N ASP A 102 0.66 31.66 7.08
CA ASP A 102 1.42 32.56 7.94
C ASP A 102 0.74 32.69 9.30
N LEU A 103 1.55 32.65 10.35
CA LEU A 103 1.16 32.88 11.72
C LEU A 103 1.59 34.27 12.16
N VAL A 104 0.79 34.87 13.04
CA VAL A 104 1.03 36.18 13.61
C VAL A 104 1.34 36.02 15.09
N MET A 105 2.48 36.52 15.54
CA MET A 105 2.86 36.54 16.95
C MET A 105 3.04 37.97 17.44
N TYR A 106 2.48 38.24 18.62
CA TYR A 106 2.73 39.47 19.35
C TYR A 106 3.87 39.26 20.36
N VAL A 107 4.89 40.10 20.29
CA VAL A 107 5.99 40.13 21.24
C VAL A 107 5.71 41.23 22.25
N PHE A 108 5.58 40.85 23.53
CA PHE A 108 5.35 41.81 24.60
C PHE A 108 6.59 42.68 24.84
N PRO A 109 6.42 43.95 25.23
CA PRO A 109 7.53 44.80 25.62
C PRO A 109 8.36 44.14 26.74
N HIS A 110 9.68 44.12 26.59
CA HIS A 110 10.59 43.51 27.57
C HIS A 110 11.96 44.21 27.54
N LEU A 111 12.78 43.95 28.56
CA LEU A 111 14.18 44.38 28.58
C LEU A 111 15.05 43.25 28.03
N THR A 112 16.09 43.58 27.25
CA THR A 112 17.10 42.61 26.84
C THR A 112 17.96 42.15 28.01
N GLY A 113 18.57 40.97 27.88
CA GLY A 113 19.25 40.25 28.98
C GLY A 113 20.37 41.04 29.66
N THR A 114 21.61 40.89 29.19
CA THR A 114 22.82 41.39 29.90
C THR A 114 22.99 42.91 29.89
N ASP A 115 22.38 43.60 28.93
CA ASP A 115 22.31 45.06 28.84
C ASP A 115 20.82 45.43 28.65
N PRO A 116 20.15 46.10 29.62
CA PRO A 116 18.70 46.25 29.66
C PRO A 116 18.21 47.34 28.71
N VAL A 117 18.37 47.12 27.41
CA VAL A 117 17.78 47.96 26.37
C VAL A 117 16.29 47.63 26.26
N PRO A 118 15.40 48.64 26.27
CA PRO A 118 13.96 48.40 26.14
C PRO A 118 13.59 48.00 24.72
N VAL A 119 12.90 46.87 24.59
CA VAL A 119 12.29 46.40 23.34
C VAL A 119 10.80 46.74 23.39
N PRO A 120 10.26 47.54 22.44
CA PRO A 120 8.84 47.85 22.39
C PRO A 120 8.03 46.62 21.99
N GLY A 121 6.72 46.65 22.25
CA GLY A 121 5.83 45.60 21.75
C GLY A 121 5.65 45.70 20.24
N TYR A 122 5.71 44.58 19.54
CA TYR A 122 5.48 44.53 18.10
C TYR A 122 4.84 43.21 17.66
N THR A 123 4.22 43.25 16.49
CA THR A 123 3.64 42.07 15.85
C THR A 123 4.57 41.61 14.73
N THR A 124 4.81 40.31 14.63
CA THR A 124 5.62 39.71 13.56
C THR A 124 4.86 38.56 12.89
N VAL A 125 5.18 38.30 11.63
CA VAL A 125 4.58 37.26 10.79
C VAL A 125 5.63 36.23 10.42
N PHE A 126 5.32 34.94 10.55
CA PHE A 126 6.23 33.85 10.21
C PHE A 126 5.46 32.63 9.69
N PRO A 127 6.04 31.80 8.83
CA PRO A 127 5.34 30.64 8.27
C PRO A 127 5.12 29.55 9.32
N LEU A 128 4.00 28.82 9.24
CA LEU A 128 3.71 27.66 10.10
C LEU A 128 4.80 26.57 9.98
N TYR A 129 5.22 26.26 8.76
CA TYR A 129 6.28 25.29 8.48
C TYR A 129 7.51 25.96 7.86
N GLN A 130 8.70 25.56 8.32
CA GLN A 130 9.98 26.05 7.77
C GLN A 130 10.26 25.57 6.34
N ARG A 131 9.72 24.40 5.97
CA ARG A 131 9.92 23.78 4.67
C ARG A 131 8.58 23.61 3.97
N ILE A 132 8.60 23.74 2.64
CA ILE A 132 7.44 23.46 1.81
C ILE A 132 7.21 21.95 1.80
N GLN A 133 6.02 21.53 2.20
CA GLN A 133 5.60 20.14 2.11
C GLN A 133 4.86 19.89 0.80
N TYR A 134 4.99 18.69 0.26
CA TYR A 134 4.26 18.26 -0.93
C TYR A 134 3.18 17.26 -0.54
N ALA A 135 2.00 17.41 -1.14
CA ALA A 135 0.87 16.53 -0.96
C ALA A 135 1.15 15.16 -1.60
N MET A 136 0.87 14.09 -0.85
CA MET A 136 0.86 12.73 -1.37
C MET A 136 -0.33 12.51 -2.32
N PRO A 137 -0.29 11.48 -3.18
CA PRO A 137 -1.41 11.16 -4.06
C PRO A 137 -2.70 10.93 -3.26
N GLY A 138 -3.75 11.68 -3.58
CA GLY A 138 -5.04 11.62 -2.88
C GLY A 138 -5.20 12.59 -1.70
N GLU A 139 -4.13 13.28 -1.28
CA GLU A 139 -4.24 14.35 -0.29
C GLU A 139 -4.85 15.63 -0.87
N ARG A 140 -5.66 16.32 -0.07
CA ARG A 140 -6.27 17.60 -0.45
C ARG A 140 -5.26 18.74 -0.33
N VAL A 141 -5.29 19.65 -1.30
CA VAL A 141 -4.31 20.75 -1.45
C VAL A 141 -4.94 22.14 -1.18
N GLY A 142 -6.23 22.21 -0.84
CA GLY A 142 -6.92 23.48 -0.59
C GLY A 142 -8.30 23.32 0.04
N ASP A 143 -8.97 24.45 0.27
CA ASP A 143 -10.27 24.54 0.94
C ASP A 143 -11.45 24.29 -0.02
N TYR A 144 -12.67 24.20 0.52
CA TYR A 144 -13.91 23.91 -0.24
C TYR A 144 -14.53 25.18 -0.82
#